data_AF-A0A183A2K3-F1
#
_entry.id   AF-A0A183A2K3-F1
#
_cell.length_a   1.000
_cell.length_b   1.000
_cell.length_c   1.000
_cell.angle_alpha   90.00
_cell.angle_beta   90.00
_cell.angle_gamma   90.00
#
_symmetry.space_group_name_H-M   'P 1'
#
loop_
_entity.id
_entity.type
_entity.pdbx_description
1 polymer ?
#
loop_
_entity_poly.entity_id
_entity_poly.type
_entity_poly.pdbx_seq_one_letter_code
_entity_poly.pdbx_strand_id
1 'polypeptide(L)'
;LCFGDQFRCTESPRLHHTETKIDCNIEEEDDPVIAMIKRTGCLEEHYDVLDCKYEKKDWRLCQDVVKAFRDCMNQSKRKSQ
;
A
#
# COMPACT_ATOMS: atom_id res chain seq x y z
N LEU A 1 17.44 -22.84 10.52
CA LEU A 1 18.32 -23.32 11.60
C LEU A 1 18.41 -22.20 12.63
N CYS A 2 17.73 -22.36 13.77
CA CYS A 2 17.78 -21.39 14.86
C CYS A 2 18.95 -21.75 15.79
N PHE A 3 19.83 -20.79 16.06
CA PHE A 3 20.86 -20.92 17.08
C PHE A 3 20.82 -19.71 17.99
N GLY A 4 20.83 -19.97 19.30
CA GLY A 4 21.42 -19.10 20.30
C GLY A 4 20.46 -18.07 20.91
N ASP A 5 20.24 -18.25 22.21
CA ASP A 5 19.44 -17.42 23.10
C ASP A 5 19.78 -15.92 23.10
N GLN A 6 18.72 -15.14 23.35
CA GLN A 6 18.75 -13.83 23.99
C GLN A 6 19.25 -12.62 23.17
N PHE A 7 18.62 -12.31 22.03
CA PHE A 7 18.48 -10.89 21.62
C PHE A 7 17.04 -10.60 21.22
N ARG A 8 16.33 -9.93 22.14
CA ARG A 8 15.07 -9.21 21.90
C ARG A 8 15.17 -8.48 20.55
N CYS A 9 14.15 -8.63 19.71
CA CYS A 9 13.94 -7.74 18.57
C CYS A 9 14.12 -6.30 19.06
N THR A 10 15.20 -5.64 18.65
CA THR A 10 15.50 -4.29 19.06
C THR A 10 14.37 -3.39 18.60
N GLU A 11 13.77 -2.72 19.57
CA GLU A 11 12.76 -1.68 19.43
C GLU A 11 13.17 -0.67 18.36
N SER A 12 12.35 -0.56 17.30
CA SER A 12 12.38 0.59 16.39
C SER A 12 11.24 1.55 16.77
N PRO A 13 11.53 2.76 17.26
CA PRO A 13 10.53 3.61 17.90
C PRO A 13 9.79 4.47 16.87
N ARG A 14 8.88 3.84 16.10
CA ARG A 14 7.58 4.41 15.69
C ARG A 14 6.87 3.48 14.71
N LEU A 15 6.04 2.61 15.25
CA LEU A 15 4.80 2.17 14.59
C LEU A 15 3.78 2.04 15.71
N HIS A 16 2.79 2.92 15.71
CA HIS A 16 1.59 2.77 16.52
C HIS A 16 0.79 1.62 15.87
N HIS A 17 1.15 0.38 16.20
CA HIS A 17 0.38 -0.80 15.84
C HIS A 17 -0.86 -0.79 16.71
N THR A 18 -1.96 -0.24 16.18
CA THR A 18 -3.28 -0.74 16.58
C THR A 18 -3.32 -2.21 16.17
N GLU A 19 -3.59 -3.09 17.13
CA GLU A 19 -3.51 -4.53 17.00
C GLU A 19 -4.18 -5.08 15.74
N THR A 20 -3.40 -5.35 14.70
CA THR A 20 -3.76 -6.31 13.67
C THR A 20 -2.65 -7.33 13.61
N LYS A 21 -2.96 -8.57 13.99
CA LYS A 21 -2.07 -9.72 13.84
C LYS A 21 -1.91 -9.93 12.33
N ILE A 22 -0.79 -9.52 11.77
CA ILE A 22 -0.47 -9.84 10.38
C ILE A 22 0.01 -11.28 10.39
N ASP A 23 -0.86 -12.19 9.98
CA ASP A 23 -0.54 -13.59 9.76
C ASP A 23 0.41 -13.69 8.55
N CYS A 24 1.54 -14.38 8.71
CA CYS A 24 2.52 -14.57 7.65
C CYS A 24 2.09 -15.65 6.64
N ASN A 25 0.89 -16.22 6.79
CA ASN A 25 0.30 -17.26 5.96
C ASN A 25 -0.96 -16.76 5.23
N ILE A 26 -0.91 -15.54 4.66
CA ILE A 26 -1.92 -15.06 3.70
C ILE A 26 -1.50 -15.58 2.33
N GLU A 27 -1.88 -16.82 2.03
CA GLU A 27 -1.86 -17.33 0.65
C GLU A 27 -3.02 -16.66 -0.12
N GLU A 28 -2.66 -15.88 -1.14
CA GLU A 28 -3.48 -15.51 -2.31
C GLU A 28 -4.69 -14.56 -2.15
N GLU A 29 -4.94 -13.91 -1.01
CA GLU A 29 -5.94 -12.82 -0.98
C GLU A 29 -5.30 -11.47 -1.36
N ASP A 30 -5.84 -10.83 -2.41
CA ASP A 30 -5.46 -9.45 -2.77
C ASP A 30 -5.57 -8.55 -1.53
N ASP A 31 -4.57 -7.69 -1.30
CA ASP A 31 -4.61 -6.73 -0.21
C ASP A 31 -5.95 -5.95 -0.23
N PRO A 32 -6.62 -5.77 0.92
CA PRO A 32 -7.95 -5.16 0.96
C PRO A 32 -7.99 -3.76 0.30
N VAL A 33 -6.87 -3.01 0.32
CA VAL A 33 -6.73 -1.74 -0.39
C VAL A 33 -6.74 -1.95 -1.90
N ILE A 34 -6.01 -2.95 -2.40
CA ILE A 34 -6.00 -3.30 -3.83
C ILE A 34 -7.39 -3.75 -4.28
N ALA A 35 -8.07 -4.59 -3.50
CA ALA A 35 -9.44 -5.02 -3.79
C ALA A 35 -10.42 -3.83 -3.87
N MET A 36 -10.28 -2.84 -2.99
CA MET A 36 -11.06 -1.61 -3.05
C MET A 36 -10.78 -0.77 -4.31
N ILE A 37 -9.51 -0.62 -4.68
CA ILE A 37 -9.11 0.14 -5.87
C ILE A 37 -9.59 -0.57 -7.15
N LYS A 38 -9.57 -1.91 -7.19
CA LYS A 38 -10.16 -2.69 -8.30
C LYS A 38 -11.64 -2.36 -8.50
N ARG A 39 -12.41 -2.22 -7.42
CA ARG A 39 -13.85 -1.87 -7.49
C ARG A 39 -14.11 -0.45 -7.99
N THR A 40 -13.19 0.49 -7.77
CA THR A 40 -13.35 1.87 -8.24
C THR A 40 -12.94 2.05 -9.70
N GLY A 41 -12.25 1.07 -10.28
CA GLY A 41 -11.72 1.14 -11.65
C GLY A 41 -10.46 1.99 -11.79
N CYS A 42 -9.84 2.41 -10.68
CA CYS A 42 -8.64 3.25 -10.66
C CYS A 42 -7.35 2.45 -10.42
N LEU A 43 -7.35 1.18 -10.85
CA LEU A 43 -6.25 0.25 -10.58
C LEU A 43 -5.00 0.55 -11.42
N GLU A 44 -5.20 1.00 -12.65
CA GLU A 44 -4.11 1.36 -13.55
C GLU A 44 -3.30 2.53 -12.99
N GLU A 45 -3.97 3.61 -12.56
CA GLU A 45 -3.29 4.76 -11.96
C GLU A 45 -2.65 4.42 -10.61
N HIS A 46 -3.14 3.40 -9.91
CA HIS A 46 -2.47 2.88 -8.72
C HIS A 46 -1.14 2.21 -9.07
N TYR A 47 -1.10 1.40 -10.13
CA TYR A 47 0.14 0.78 -10.61
C TYR A 47 1.12 1.83 -11.13
N ASP A 48 0.66 2.87 -11.83
CA ASP A 48 1.53 3.96 -12.28
C ASP A 48 2.23 4.65 -11.10
N VAL A 49 1.53 4.82 -9.97
CA VAL A 49 2.14 5.38 -8.75
C VAL A 49 3.21 4.44 -8.18
N LEU A 50 2.96 3.13 -8.17
CA LEU A 50 3.92 2.13 -7.72
C LEU A 50 5.15 2.09 -8.63
N ASP A 51 4.96 2.14 -9.94
CA ASP A 51 6.02 2.13 -10.93
C ASP A 51 6.86 3.41 -10.83
N CYS A 52 6.22 4.58 -10.74
CA CYS A 52 6.95 5.84 -10.54
C CYS A 52 7.78 5.82 -9.25
N LYS A 53 7.23 5.25 -8.17
CA LYS A 53 7.96 5.08 -6.91
C LYS A 53 9.13 4.10 -7.07
N TYR A 54 8.95 3.01 -7.82
CA TYR A 54 9.98 2.01 -8.06
C TYR A 54 11.14 2.58 -8.88
N GLU A 55 10.83 3.30 -9.97
CA GLU A 55 11.80 3.91 -10.87
C GLU A 55 12.55 5.07 -10.20
N LYS A 56 11.80 6.03 -9.66
CA LYS A 56 12.39 7.28 -9.15
C LYS A 56 12.91 7.16 -7.73
N LYS A 57 12.39 6.20 -6.94
CA LYS A 57 12.68 6.01 -5.51
C LYS A 57 12.42 7.25 -4.63
N ASP A 58 11.79 8.29 -5.19
CA ASP A 58 11.34 9.49 -4.50
C ASP A 58 9.90 9.81 -4.93
N TRP A 59 8.98 9.65 -3.98
CA TRP A 59 7.55 9.89 -4.20
C TRP A 59 7.24 11.37 -4.52
N ARG A 60 8.12 12.32 -4.16
CA ARG A 60 7.92 13.74 -4.46
C ARG A 60 8.00 14.04 -5.95
N LEU A 61 8.70 13.21 -6.71
CA LEU A 61 8.80 13.32 -8.17
C LEU A 61 7.62 12.63 -8.90
N CYS A 62 6.69 12.05 -8.15
CA CYS A 62 5.51 11.34 -8.65
C CYS A 62 4.21 12.13 -8.40
N GLN A 63 4.29 13.42 -8.06
CA GLN A 63 3.12 14.24 -7.72
C GLN A 63 2.05 14.25 -8.82
N ASP A 64 2.46 14.31 -10.09
CA ASP A 64 1.53 14.31 -11.22
C ASP A 64 0.76 12.99 -11.34
N VAL A 65 1.47 11.86 -11.18
CA VAL A 65 0.88 10.51 -11.21
C VAL A 65 -0.06 10.29 -10.03
N VAL A 66 0.35 10.74 -8.84
CA VAL A 66 -0.49 10.67 -7.62
C VAL A 66 -1.74 11.55 -7.77
N LYS A 67 -1.64 12.70 -8.44
CA LYS A 67 -2.78 13.57 -8.72
C LYS A 67 -3.76 12.89 -9.67
N ALA A 68 -3.28 12.23 -10.73
CA ALA A 68 -4.13 11.45 -11.64
C ALA A 68 -4.92 10.36 -10.90
N PHE A 69 -4.24 9.58 -10.04
CA PHE A 69 -4.90 8.58 -9.19
C PHE A 69 -5.96 9.19 -8.28
N ARG A 70 -5.67 10.34 -7.65
CA ARG A 70 -6.63 11.07 -6.81
C ARG A 70 -7.85 11.52 -7.61
N ASP A 71 -7.64 12.03 -8.82
CA ASP A 71 -8.71 12.52 -9.69
C ASP A 71 -9.60 11.35 -10.16
N CYS A 72 -9.03 10.19 -10.47
CA CYS A 72 -9.82 8.97 -10.73
C CYS A 72 -10.67 8.59 -9.50
N MET A 73 -10.07 8.55 -8.31
CA MET A 73 -10.78 8.18 -7.08
C MET A 73 -11.88 9.19 -6.69
N ASN A 74 -11.73 10.47 -7.05
CA ASN A 74 -12.78 11.45 -6.85
C ASN A 74 -13.94 11.27 -7.84
N GLN A 75 -13.65 10.87 -9.08
CA GLN A 75 -14.68 10.57 -10.08
C GLN A 75 -15.47 9.30 -9.73
N SER A 76 -14.81 8.25 -9.23
CA SER A 76 -15.51 7.02 -8.81
C SER A 76 -16.51 7.28 -7.68
N LYS A 77 -16.15 8.11 -6.70
CA LYS A 77 -17.06 8.55 -5.62
C LYS A 77 -18.33 9.24 -6.13
N ARG A 78 -18.23 9.98 -7.24
CA ARG A 78 -19.37 10.68 -7.85
C ARG A 78 -20.30 9.76 -8.63
N LYS A 79 -19.79 8.62 -9.12
CA LYS A 79 -20.58 7.63 -9.88
C LYS A 79 -21.31 6.62 -8.99
N SER A 80 -20.86 6.44 -7.74
CA SER A 80 -21.51 5.58 -6.74
C SER A 80 -22.53 6.31 -5.85
N GLN A 81 -22.80 7.60 -6.10
CA GLN A 81 -23.85 8.40 -5.46
C GLN A 81 -25.10 8.42 -6.34
#